data_AF-A0A2H3D1A0-F1
#
_entry.id   AF-A0A2H3D1A0-F1
#
_cell.length_a   1.000
_cell.length_b   1.000
_cell.length_c   1.000
_cell.angle_alpha   90.00
_cell.angle_beta   90.00
_cell.angle_gamma   90.00
#
_symmetry.space_group_name_H-M   'P 1'
#
loop_
_entity.id
_entity.type
_entity.pdbx_description
1 polymer ?
#
loop_
_entity_poly.entity_id
_entity_poly.type
_entity_poly.pdbx_seq_one_letter_code
_entity_poly.pdbx_strand_id
1 'polypeptide(L)'
;MGLECMVDLFGREIAYAGEIMHSKVSRILHDERGCFKGIQQGIKSTRYHSLSAAHTTLPAELAITATTDDSGVIMGVRHRQYTLEAMQYHPESILSEGGDALVRNFLALRGGTWEENPESRVTDSSLPPFEAKGGGGKKIPSVLEKIYHQRLADVTQAQATPGSTMADLETLYGLNVAPPLIPLLPRLTSRPALFAEVKRTSPSKGPIALNISPASQALTYALAGAHVVLVLTEPKWFLGSLQDMLHARLSVATLHDRPAILRKDFIFGCYQVLESRIWGADTILLIVSLLPEVALHDQFIDCRCS
;
A
#
# COMPACT_ATOMS: atom_id res chain seq x y z
N MET A 1 -9.42 -7.80 -5.97
CA MET A 1 -8.56 -8.51 -6.94
C MET A 1 -9.19 -8.72 -8.31
N GLY A 2 -10.33 -9.40 -8.50
CA GLY A 2 -10.86 -9.68 -9.86
C GLY A 2 -11.12 -8.43 -10.72
N LEU A 3 -11.73 -7.41 -10.13
CA LEU A 3 -12.00 -6.12 -10.80
C LEU A 3 -10.72 -5.37 -11.21
N GLU A 4 -9.75 -5.35 -10.30
CA GLU A 4 -8.46 -4.68 -10.48
C GLU A 4 -7.68 -5.34 -11.62
N CYS A 5 -7.56 -6.67 -11.63
CA CYS A 5 -6.91 -7.41 -12.70
C CYS A 5 -7.60 -7.21 -14.06
N MET A 6 -8.94 -7.14 -14.07
CA MET A 6 -9.68 -6.94 -15.31
C MET A 6 -9.44 -5.56 -15.91
N VAL A 7 -9.44 -4.50 -15.08
CA VAL A 7 -9.16 -3.13 -15.53
C VAL A 7 -7.70 -2.96 -15.98
N ASP A 8 -6.76 -3.59 -15.28
CA ASP A 8 -5.34 -3.59 -15.61
C ASP A 8 -5.05 -4.31 -16.95
N LEU A 9 -5.65 -5.49 -17.17
CA LEU A 9 -5.50 -6.26 -18.42
C LEU A 9 -5.99 -5.51 -19.67
N PHE A 10 -7.02 -4.65 -19.53
CA PHE A 10 -7.48 -3.76 -20.60
C PHE A 10 -6.70 -2.43 -20.66
N GLY A 11 -5.54 -2.35 -19.99
CA GLY A 11 -4.50 -1.35 -20.20
C GLY A 11 -4.72 -0.02 -19.49
N ARG A 12 -5.29 0.00 -18.27
CA ARG A 12 -5.68 1.25 -17.59
C ARG A 12 -5.28 1.32 -16.12
N GLU A 13 -5.15 2.56 -15.64
CA GLU A 13 -4.78 2.88 -14.26
C GLU A 13 -5.89 2.51 -13.27
N ILE A 14 -5.50 1.75 -12.24
CA ILE A 14 -6.26 1.60 -11.01
C ILE A 14 -6.00 2.85 -10.15
N ALA A 15 -7.06 3.53 -9.71
CA ALA A 15 -6.94 4.73 -8.91
C ALA A 15 -7.34 4.47 -7.45
N TYR A 16 -7.04 5.43 -6.59
CA TYR A 16 -7.50 5.39 -5.21
C TYR A 16 -9.03 5.56 -5.13
N ALA A 17 -9.69 4.73 -4.34
CA ALA A 17 -11.16 4.68 -4.23
C ALA A 17 -11.77 5.86 -3.45
N GLY A 18 -11.03 6.97 -3.27
CA GLY A 18 -11.45 8.14 -2.50
C GLY A 18 -11.44 7.96 -0.98
N GLU A 19 -11.48 6.74 -0.46
CA GLU A 19 -11.61 6.44 0.98
C GLU A 19 -10.83 5.17 1.40
N ILE A 20 -10.10 5.23 2.53
CA ILE A 20 -9.50 4.04 3.15
C ILE A 20 -10.60 3.38 4.00
N MET A 21 -11.18 2.30 3.49
CA MET A 21 -12.21 1.54 4.19
C MET A 21 -11.64 0.19 4.62
N HIS A 22 -11.27 0.07 5.89
CA HIS A 22 -11.03 -1.22 6.53
C HIS A 22 -12.20 -1.54 7.45
N SER A 23 -13.00 -2.54 7.07
CA SER A 23 -14.15 -3.04 7.85
C SER A 23 -15.34 -2.08 7.99
N LYS A 24 -15.57 -1.24 6.97
CA LYS A 24 -16.77 -0.40 6.87
C LYS A 24 -17.72 -0.96 5.82
N VAL A 25 -19.01 -0.72 6.03
CA VAL A 25 -20.10 -1.21 5.20
C VAL A 25 -20.65 -0.06 4.37
N SER A 26 -20.73 -0.23 3.05
CA SER A 26 -21.33 0.76 2.14
C SER A 26 -22.57 0.19 1.48
N ARG A 27 -23.54 1.05 1.17
CA ARG A 27 -24.72 0.69 0.36
C ARG A 27 -24.33 0.69 -1.11
N ILE A 28 -24.74 -0.35 -1.83
CA ILE A 28 -24.40 -0.55 -3.24
C ILE A 28 -25.61 -0.28 -4.12
N LEU A 29 -25.42 0.54 -5.15
CA LEU A 29 -26.33 0.69 -6.29
C LEU A 29 -25.80 -0.18 -7.43
N HIS A 30 -26.68 -0.86 -8.16
CA HIS A 30 -26.29 -1.73 -9.27
C HIS A 30 -27.31 -1.74 -10.40
N ASP A 31 -26.95 -2.36 -11.53
CA ASP A 31 -27.76 -2.37 -12.75
C ASP A 31 -28.85 -3.47 -12.80
N GLU A 32 -28.91 -4.37 -11.80
CA GLU A 32 -29.86 -5.50 -11.70
C GLU A 32 -29.73 -6.53 -12.83
N ARG A 33 -28.57 -6.56 -13.50
CA ARG A 33 -28.27 -7.48 -14.59
C ARG A 33 -27.10 -8.38 -14.18
N GLY A 34 -26.84 -9.41 -14.98
CA GLY A 34 -25.69 -10.29 -14.79
C GLY A 34 -25.66 -10.87 -13.38
N CYS A 35 -24.54 -10.66 -12.67
CA CYS A 35 -24.37 -11.12 -11.29
C CYS A 35 -25.36 -10.46 -10.31
N PHE A 36 -25.85 -9.24 -10.59
CA PHE A 36 -26.80 -8.50 -9.74
C PHE A 36 -28.27 -8.81 -10.02
N LYS A 37 -28.57 -9.74 -10.92
CA LYS A 37 -29.95 -10.09 -11.29
C LYS A 37 -30.80 -10.47 -10.08
N GLY A 38 -31.91 -9.76 -9.88
CA GLY A 38 -32.87 -10.05 -8.81
C GLY A 38 -32.34 -9.77 -7.40
N ILE A 39 -31.22 -9.06 -7.27
CA ILE A 39 -30.72 -8.58 -5.99
C ILE A 39 -31.39 -7.25 -5.69
N GLN A 40 -31.77 -7.03 -4.42
CA GLN A 40 -32.41 -5.80 -3.99
C GLN A 40 -31.43 -4.61 -4.05
N GLN A 41 -31.89 -3.43 -4.48
CA GLN A 41 -31.05 -2.23 -4.44
C GLN A 41 -30.63 -1.83 -3.03
N GLY A 42 -29.42 -1.26 -2.93
CA GLY A 42 -28.92 -0.66 -1.69
C GLY A 42 -28.42 -1.68 -0.67
N ILE A 43 -28.10 -2.91 -1.10
CA ILE A 43 -27.48 -3.94 -0.26
C ILE A 43 -26.22 -3.41 0.42
N LYS A 44 -25.97 -3.91 1.63
CA LYS A 44 -24.74 -3.66 2.34
C LYS A 44 -23.61 -4.52 1.80
N SER A 45 -22.48 -3.91 1.52
CA SER A 45 -21.23 -4.58 1.15
C SER A 45 -20.10 -4.16 2.07
N THR A 46 -19.33 -5.15 2.54
CA THR A 46 -18.09 -4.87 3.28
C THR A 46 -16.99 -4.46 2.32
N ARG A 47 -16.33 -3.32 2.58
CA ARG A 47 -15.19 -2.84 1.78
C ARG A 47 -13.87 -3.15 2.50
N TYR A 48 -12.94 -3.79 1.78
CA TYR A 48 -11.57 -4.06 2.21
C TYR A 48 -10.50 -3.42 1.31
N HIS A 49 -10.91 -2.58 0.35
CA HIS A 49 -10.04 -2.05 -0.70
C HIS A 49 -9.78 -0.55 -0.51
N SER A 50 -8.53 -0.14 -0.72
CA SER A 50 -8.11 1.27 -0.82
C SER A 50 -8.09 1.77 -2.26
N LEU A 51 -8.19 0.87 -3.25
CA LEU A 51 -8.10 1.14 -4.67
C LEU A 51 -9.39 0.70 -5.40
N SER A 52 -9.74 1.39 -6.48
CA SER A 52 -10.90 1.13 -7.34
C SER A 52 -10.61 1.64 -8.76
N ALA A 53 -11.32 1.11 -9.75
CA ALA A 53 -11.32 1.69 -11.08
C ALA A 53 -11.75 3.17 -11.03
N ALA A 54 -11.06 4.04 -11.78
CA ALA A 54 -11.47 5.44 -11.95
C ALA A 54 -12.52 5.56 -13.06
N HIS A 55 -13.57 6.37 -12.83
CA HIS A 55 -14.61 6.66 -13.82
C HIS A 55 -14.04 7.24 -15.12
N THR A 56 -13.00 8.06 -15.03
CA THR A 56 -12.41 8.79 -16.17
C THR A 56 -11.49 7.93 -17.04
N THR A 57 -11.14 6.72 -16.61
CA THR A 57 -10.17 5.85 -17.30
C THR A 57 -10.77 4.50 -17.71
N LEU A 58 -12.08 4.31 -17.52
CA LEU A 58 -12.73 3.06 -17.89
C LEU A 58 -12.76 2.88 -19.42
N PRO A 59 -12.26 1.76 -19.98
CA PRO A 59 -12.35 1.49 -21.41
C PRO A 59 -13.79 1.50 -21.93
N ALA A 60 -14.00 1.86 -23.19
CA ALA A 60 -15.33 1.89 -23.80
C ALA A 60 -15.96 0.49 -23.84
N GLU A 61 -15.14 -0.55 -23.86
CA GLU A 61 -15.49 -1.96 -23.85
C GLU A 61 -16.07 -2.41 -22.51
N LEU A 62 -15.85 -1.66 -21.43
CA LEU A 62 -16.38 -1.94 -20.10
C LEU A 62 -17.54 -0.99 -19.77
N ALA A 63 -18.56 -1.53 -19.12
CA ALA A 63 -19.66 -0.79 -18.52
C ALA A 63 -19.56 -0.89 -17.00
N ILE A 64 -19.80 0.21 -16.29
CA ILE A 64 -19.96 0.20 -14.84
C ILE A 64 -21.30 -0.47 -14.53
N THR A 65 -21.29 -1.45 -13.63
CA THR A 65 -22.50 -2.21 -13.25
C THR A 65 -22.89 -2.02 -11.80
N ALA A 66 -21.99 -1.52 -10.95
CA ALA A 66 -22.30 -1.15 -9.58
C ALA A 66 -21.42 -0.02 -9.05
N THR A 67 -21.97 0.81 -8.17
CA THR A 67 -21.25 1.85 -7.42
C THR A 67 -21.68 1.91 -5.97
N THR A 68 -20.87 2.51 -5.09
CA THR A 68 -21.36 2.93 -3.76
C THR A 68 -22.37 4.08 -3.90
N ASP A 69 -23.39 4.08 -3.04
CA ASP A 69 -24.43 5.13 -3.04
C ASP A 69 -23.91 6.50 -2.56
N ASP A 70 -22.96 6.47 -1.61
CA ASP A 70 -22.41 7.65 -0.92
C ASP A 70 -21.38 8.41 -1.77
N SER A 71 -20.39 7.69 -2.28
CA SER A 71 -19.15 8.22 -2.85
C SER A 71 -19.02 7.94 -4.35
N GLY A 72 -19.90 7.11 -4.91
CA GLY A 72 -19.86 6.73 -6.33
C GLY A 72 -18.67 5.85 -6.70
N VAL A 73 -18.00 5.21 -5.74
CA VAL A 73 -16.87 4.30 -6.00
C VAL A 73 -17.35 3.13 -6.84
N ILE A 74 -16.59 2.75 -7.87
CA ILE A 74 -16.94 1.63 -8.75
C ILE A 74 -16.82 0.32 -7.97
N MET A 75 -17.93 -0.40 -7.87
CA MET A 75 -18.03 -1.67 -7.17
C MET A 75 -18.24 -2.86 -8.10
N GLY A 76 -18.53 -2.60 -9.38
CA GLY A 76 -18.67 -3.63 -10.40
C GLY A 76 -18.51 -3.06 -11.81
N VAL A 77 -17.90 -3.84 -12.69
CA VAL A 77 -17.83 -3.55 -14.12
C VAL A 77 -18.00 -4.82 -14.94
N ARG A 78 -18.45 -4.66 -16.18
CA ARG A 78 -18.77 -5.76 -17.09
C ARG A 78 -18.31 -5.43 -18.50
N HIS A 79 -17.77 -6.40 -19.23
CA HIS A 79 -17.49 -6.23 -20.65
C HIS A 79 -18.79 -6.14 -21.45
N ARG A 80 -18.87 -5.28 -22.46
CA ARG A 80 -20.11 -5.05 -23.22
C ARG A 80 -20.52 -6.23 -24.10
N GLN A 81 -19.54 -6.95 -24.65
CA GLN A 81 -19.75 -8.08 -25.57
C GLN A 81 -19.60 -9.47 -24.91
N TYR A 82 -18.45 -9.76 -24.31
CA TYR A 82 -18.13 -11.06 -23.70
C TYR A 82 -18.68 -11.22 -22.29
N THR A 83 -19.02 -12.46 -21.91
CA THR A 83 -19.47 -12.86 -20.57
C THR A 83 -18.34 -12.76 -19.55
N LEU A 84 -18.01 -11.52 -19.21
CA LEU A 84 -16.91 -11.15 -18.33
C LEU A 84 -17.40 -10.01 -17.43
N GLU A 85 -17.48 -10.32 -16.14
CA GLU A 85 -17.98 -9.41 -15.11
C GLU A 85 -17.10 -9.53 -13.87
N ALA A 86 -16.77 -8.38 -13.28
CA ALA A 86 -15.99 -8.32 -12.06
C ALA A 86 -16.60 -7.35 -11.08
N MET A 87 -16.47 -7.69 -9.80
CA MET A 87 -17.03 -6.95 -8.69
C MET A 87 -16.03 -6.84 -7.55
N GLN A 88 -16.07 -5.71 -6.86
CA GLN A 88 -15.31 -5.44 -5.64
C GLN A 88 -16.14 -5.79 -4.40
N TYR A 89 -16.98 -6.81 -4.54
CA TYR A 89 -17.90 -7.29 -3.53
C TYR A 89 -17.28 -8.51 -2.83
N HIS A 90 -17.40 -8.57 -1.51
CA HIS A 90 -16.97 -9.70 -0.69
C HIS A 90 -18.21 -10.47 -0.24
N PRO A 91 -18.77 -11.37 -1.09
CA PRO A 91 -19.99 -12.11 -0.78
C PRO A 91 -19.82 -13.07 0.39
N GLU A 92 -18.58 -13.44 0.72
CA GLU A 92 -18.22 -14.29 1.84
C GLU A 92 -18.24 -13.59 3.21
N SER A 93 -18.27 -12.26 3.23
CA SER A 93 -18.23 -11.50 4.49
C SER A 93 -19.57 -11.56 5.23
N ILE A 94 -19.53 -11.79 6.54
CA ILE A 94 -20.73 -11.90 7.41
C ILE A 94 -21.61 -10.65 7.41
N LEU A 95 -21.05 -9.48 7.08
CA LEU A 95 -21.75 -8.19 7.05
C LEU A 95 -22.24 -7.80 5.65
N SER A 96 -22.00 -8.63 4.63
CA SER A 96 -22.44 -8.43 3.25
C SER A 96 -23.80 -9.09 3.01
N GLU A 97 -24.73 -8.38 2.36
CA GLU A 97 -26.10 -8.83 2.08
C GLU A 97 -26.27 -9.28 0.62
N GLY A 98 -26.86 -10.47 0.40
CA GLY A 98 -27.16 -10.95 -0.96
C GLY A 98 -26.05 -11.75 -1.64
N GLY A 99 -24.99 -12.12 -0.90
CA GLY A 99 -23.86 -12.92 -1.40
C GLY A 99 -24.27 -14.24 -2.06
N ASP A 100 -25.17 -15.02 -1.45
CA ASP A 100 -25.61 -16.31 -1.99
C ASP A 100 -26.33 -16.18 -3.34
N ALA A 101 -27.17 -15.15 -3.50
CA ALA A 101 -27.89 -14.90 -4.75
C ALA A 101 -26.92 -14.48 -5.86
N LEU A 102 -25.94 -13.65 -5.51
CA LEU A 102 -24.88 -13.19 -6.40
C LEU A 102 -24.00 -14.36 -6.89
N VAL A 103 -23.56 -15.24 -5.98
CA VAL A 103 -22.81 -16.45 -6.34
C VAL A 103 -23.65 -17.38 -7.20
N ARG A 104 -24.93 -17.57 -6.88
CA ARG A 104 -25.85 -18.38 -7.71
C ARG A 104 -26.01 -17.83 -9.12
N ASN A 105 -26.16 -16.51 -9.26
CA ASN A 105 -26.23 -15.86 -10.57
C ASN A 105 -24.95 -16.08 -11.37
N PHE A 106 -23.79 -15.92 -10.74
CA PHE A 106 -22.49 -16.19 -11.37
C PHE A 106 -22.37 -17.64 -11.84
N LEU A 107 -22.71 -18.62 -10.99
CA LEU A 107 -22.63 -20.05 -11.33
C LEU A 107 -23.62 -20.47 -12.44
N ALA A 108 -24.65 -19.68 -12.70
CA ALA A 108 -25.60 -19.91 -13.79
C ALA A 108 -25.10 -19.40 -15.16
N LEU A 109 -24.02 -18.61 -15.19
CA LEU A 109 -23.45 -18.08 -16.43
C LEU A 109 -22.62 -19.12 -17.17
N ARG A 110 -22.60 -18.99 -18.50
CA ARG A 110 -21.72 -19.70 -19.42
C ARG A 110 -20.72 -18.72 -20.01
N GLY A 111 -19.49 -19.16 -20.28
CA GLY A 111 -18.53 -18.36 -21.06
C GLY A 111 -19.05 -18.04 -22.47
N GLY A 112 -18.32 -17.20 -23.21
CA GLY A 112 -18.73 -16.73 -24.53
C GLY A 112 -19.25 -15.30 -24.48
N THR A 113 -20.40 -15.03 -25.12
CA THR A 113 -21.03 -13.72 -25.22
C THR A 113 -22.29 -13.59 -24.35
N TRP A 114 -22.73 -12.35 -24.08
CA TRP A 114 -23.98 -12.12 -23.34
C TRP A 114 -25.23 -12.59 -24.08
N GLU A 115 -25.19 -12.67 -25.41
CA GLU A 115 -26.29 -13.23 -26.22
C GLU A 115 -26.52 -14.71 -25.91
N GLU A 116 -25.47 -15.44 -25.57
CA GLU A 116 -25.52 -16.85 -25.14
C GLU A 116 -26.01 -17.01 -23.68
N ASN A 117 -26.21 -15.89 -22.98
CA ASN A 117 -26.67 -15.83 -21.59
C ASN A 117 -27.93 -14.94 -21.44
N PRO A 118 -29.03 -15.18 -22.18
CA PRO A 118 -30.20 -14.28 -22.19
C PRO A 118 -30.85 -14.11 -20.81
N GLU A 119 -30.80 -15.17 -19.98
CA GLU A 119 -31.30 -15.17 -18.61
C GLU A 119 -30.57 -14.17 -17.68
N SER A 120 -29.42 -13.64 -18.09
CA SER A 120 -28.65 -12.63 -17.36
C SER A 120 -29.24 -11.22 -17.51
N ARG A 121 -30.12 -10.98 -18.49
CA ARG A 121 -30.71 -9.68 -18.84
C ARG A 121 -29.70 -8.58 -19.19
N VAL A 122 -28.45 -8.94 -19.48
CA VAL A 122 -27.42 -7.94 -19.84
C VAL A 122 -27.79 -7.21 -21.13
N THR A 123 -28.32 -7.94 -22.13
CA THR A 123 -28.75 -7.40 -23.43
C THR A 123 -30.19 -6.87 -23.43
N ASP A 124 -30.87 -6.88 -22.28
CA ASP A 124 -32.26 -6.41 -22.18
C ASP A 124 -32.33 -4.88 -22.31
N SER A 125 -32.82 -4.40 -23.44
CA SER A 125 -32.96 -2.97 -23.74
C SER A 125 -34.17 -2.31 -23.07
N SER A 126 -35.07 -3.10 -22.45
CA SER A 126 -36.22 -2.57 -21.72
C SER A 126 -35.85 -2.02 -20.33
N LEU A 127 -34.72 -2.47 -19.78
CA LEU A 127 -34.18 -1.96 -18.53
C LEU A 127 -33.45 -0.63 -18.77
N PRO A 128 -33.59 0.37 -17.88
CA PRO A 128 -32.92 1.65 -18.03
C PRO A 128 -31.39 1.50 -18.04
N PRO A 129 -30.65 2.41 -18.69
CA PRO A 129 -29.20 2.46 -18.58
C PRO A 129 -28.82 2.74 -17.12
N PHE A 130 -27.75 2.07 -16.66
CA PHE A 130 -27.21 2.36 -15.33
C PHE A 130 -26.44 3.67 -15.37
N GLU A 131 -27.05 4.72 -14.82
CA GLU A 131 -26.37 6.01 -14.61
C GLU A 131 -25.45 5.89 -13.39
N ALA A 132 -24.19 5.54 -13.65
CA ALA A 132 -23.17 5.56 -12.61
C ALA A 132 -23.10 6.97 -12.01
N LYS A 133 -23.28 7.10 -10.68
CA LYS A 133 -23.05 8.38 -10.00
C LYS A 133 -21.62 8.81 -10.31
N GLY A 134 -21.48 9.91 -11.05
CA GLY A 134 -20.18 10.42 -11.48
C GLY A 134 -19.28 10.60 -10.26
N GLY A 135 -18.19 9.83 -10.21
CA GLY A 135 -17.19 9.92 -9.16
C GLY A 135 -16.44 11.25 -9.25
N GLY A 136 -17.05 12.33 -8.77
CA GLY A 136 -16.48 13.68 -8.67
C GLY A 136 -15.47 13.83 -7.54
N GLY A 137 -14.81 12.76 -7.13
CA GLY A 137 -13.67 12.86 -6.22
C GLY A 137 -12.52 13.49 -6.99
N LYS A 138 -12.14 14.73 -6.66
CA LYS A 138 -10.77 15.21 -6.91
C LYS A 138 -9.81 14.07 -6.56
N LYS A 139 -8.77 13.80 -7.36
CA LYS A 139 -7.67 12.89 -6.96
C LYS A 139 -7.17 13.38 -5.60
N ILE A 140 -7.70 12.82 -4.51
CA ILE A 140 -7.18 13.02 -3.18
C ILE A 140 -5.97 12.09 -3.19
N PRO A 141 -4.75 12.61 -3.12
CA PRO A 141 -3.58 11.75 -3.15
C PRO A 141 -3.73 10.76 -2.00
N SER A 142 -3.54 9.48 -2.29
CA SER A 142 -3.48 8.43 -1.30
C SER A 142 -2.52 8.83 -0.19
N VAL A 143 -2.71 8.30 1.02
CA VAL A 143 -1.78 8.57 2.13
C VAL A 143 -0.34 8.26 1.71
N LEU A 144 -0.15 7.22 0.90
CA LEU A 144 1.15 6.85 0.37
C LEU A 144 1.72 7.89 -0.60
N GLU A 145 0.92 8.43 -1.53
CA GLU A 145 1.36 9.51 -2.43
C GLU A 145 1.67 10.80 -1.67
N LYS A 146 0.88 11.12 -0.63
CA LYS A 146 1.17 12.26 0.25
C LYS A 146 2.51 12.10 0.96
N ILE A 147 2.76 10.90 1.48
CA ILE A 147 4.04 10.57 2.12
C ILE A 147 5.18 10.66 1.10
N TYR A 148 5.00 10.09 -0.10
CA TYR A 148 5.99 10.12 -1.17
C TYR A 148 6.41 11.55 -1.52
N HIS A 149 5.44 12.43 -1.85
CA HIS A 149 5.73 13.81 -2.23
C HIS A 149 6.38 14.60 -1.09
N GLN A 150 5.91 14.43 0.14
CA GLN A 150 6.53 15.09 1.29
C GLN A 150 7.95 14.59 1.52
N ARG A 151 8.18 13.27 1.49
CA ARG A 151 9.52 12.73 1.72
C ARG A 151 10.50 13.12 0.62
N LEU A 152 10.04 13.24 -0.62
CA LEU A 152 10.86 13.80 -1.69
C LEU A 152 11.30 15.24 -1.37
N ALA A 153 10.38 16.08 -0.89
CA ALA A 153 10.70 17.46 -0.49
C ALA A 153 11.66 17.50 0.70
N ASP A 154 11.41 16.67 1.72
CA ASP A 154 12.26 16.61 2.91
C ASP A 154 13.70 16.14 2.59
N VAL A 155 13.83 15.14 1.72
CA VAL A 155 15.15 14.63 1.27
C VAL A 155 15.87 15.68 0.43
N THR A 156 15.15 16.39 -0.45
CA THR A 156 15.72 17.49 -1.23
C THR A 156 16.22 18.61 -0.32
N GLN A 157 15.48 18.95 0.73
CA GLN A 157 15.90 19.94 1.72
C GLN A 157 17.13 19.46 2.51
N ALA A 158 17.16 18.20 2.94
CA ALA A 158 18.31 17.62 3.63
C ALA A 158 19.59 17.64 2.76
N GLN A 159 19.47 17.29 1.48
CA GLN A 159 20.57 17.35 0.52
C GLN A 159 21.12 18.75 0.29
N ALA A 160 20.29 19.78 0.43
CA ALA A 160 20.68 21.18 0.28
C ALA A 160 21.24 21.80 1.58
N THR A 161 21.17 21.09 2.70
CA THR A 161 21.61 21.60 4.01
C THR A 161 23.10 21.32 4.22
N PRO A 162 23.93 22.35 4.52
CA PRO A 162 25.35 22.15 4.84
C PRO A 162 25.55 21.15 5.99
N GLY A 163 26.46 20.19 5.81
CA GLY A 163 26.71 19.11 6.77
C GLY A 163 25.87 17.84 6.54
N SER A 164 24.91 17.90 5.62
CA SER A 164 24.12 16.74 5.18
C SER A 164 24.00 16.65 3.66
N THR A 165 24.84 17.37 2.91
CA THR A 165 24.89 17.21 1.44
C THR A 165 25.40 15.82 1.07
N MET A 166 25.23 15.41 -0.19
CA MET A 166 25.80 14.13 -0.66
C MET A 166 27.32 14.08 -0.43
N ALA A 167 28.04 15.15 -0.75
CA ALA A 167 29.49 15.25 -0.57
C ALA A 167 29.90 15.18 0.91
N ASP A 168 29.10 15.75 1.82
CA ASP A 168 29.33 15.62 3.26
C ASP A 168 29.19 14.16 3.72
N LEU A 169 28.14 13.47 3.25
CA LEU A 169 27.92 12.06 3.58
C LEU A 169 29.01 11.14 3.00
N GLU A 170 29.47 11.40 1.77
CA GLU A 170 30.59 10.70 1.14
C GLU A 170 31.88 10.92 1.93
N THR A 171 32.12 12.15 2.39
CA THR A 171 33.27 12.47 3.26
C THR A 171 33.21 11.69 4.57
N LEU A 172 32.06 11.68 5.25
CA LEU A 172 31.86 10.93 6.49
C LEU A 172 32.04 9.42 6.29
N TYR A 173 31.61 8.91 5.13
CA TYR A 173 31.78 7.52 4.76
C TYR A 173 33.25 7.18 4.54
N GLY A 174 33.98 8.01 3.78
CA GLY A 174 35.43 7.84 3.56
C GLY A 174 36.26 7.96 4.84
N LEU A 175 35.81 8.75 5.82
CA LEU A 175 36.40 8.84 7.15
C LEU A 175 36.05 7.66 8.07
N ASN A 176 35.27 6.69 7.61
CA ASN A 176 34.80 5.53 8.38
C ASN A 176 34.06 5.91 9.68
N VAL A 177 33.31 7.03 9.66
CA VAL A 177 32.53 7.49 10.81
C VAL A 177 31.34 6.57 11.10
N ALA A 178 30.86 5.85 10.09
CA ALA A 178 29.69 5.02 10.17
C ALA A 178 29.90 3.79 11.09
N PRO A 179 29.03 3.52 12.08
CA PRO A 179 29.21 2.41 13.03
C PRO A 179 29.39 1.04 12.36
N PRO A 180 30.11 0.06 12.93
CA PRO A 180 30.35 -1.24 12.29
C PRO A 180 29.05 -1.97 11.89
N LEU A 181 28.95 -2.39 10.63
CA LEU A 181 27.77 -3.08 10.11
C LEU A 181 27.73 -4.53 10.60
N ILE A 182 26.53 -5.05 10.89
CA ILE A 182 26.33 -6.50 11.08
C ILE A 182 25.59 -7.10 9.88
N PRO A 183 25.98 -8.30 9.40
CA PRO A 183 25.32 -8.95 8.29
C PRO A 183 23.94 -9.47 8.71
N LEU A 184 22.90 -9.08 7.98
CA LEU A 184 21.52 -9.47 8.28
C LEU A 184 21.25 -10.96 7.98
N LEU A 185 21.67 -11.47 6.82
CA LEU A 185 21.28 -12.81 6.35
C LEU A 185 21.64 -13.95 7.33
N PRO A 186 22.85 -14.01 7.93
CA PRO A 186 23.18 -15.04 8.91
C PRO A 186 22.27 -15.05 10.15
N ARG A 187 21.63 -13.92 10.47
CA ARG A 187 20.70 -13.79 11.60
C ARG A 187 19.32 -14.36 11.32
N LEU A 188 18.96 -14.57 10.06
CA LEU A 188 17.60 -14.95 9.65
C LEU A 188 17.43 -16.46 9.41
N THR A 189 18.52 -17.23 9.42
CA THR A 189 18.55 -18.59 8.86
C THR A 189 18.50 -19.70 9.91
N SER A 190 18.79 -19.42 11.18
CA SER A 190 18.93 -20.46 12.21
C SER A 190 17.66 -20.79 12.98
N ARG A 191 16.72 -19.84 13.09
CA ARG A 191 15.44 -19.96 13.82
C ARG A 191 14.46 -18.87 13.35
N PRO A 192 13.15 -18.94 13.71
CA PRO A 192 12.23 -17.84 13.45
C PRO A 192 12.81 -16.51 13.97
N ALA A 193 13.01 -15.57 13.05
CA ALA A 193 13.62 -14.28 13.35
C ALA A 193 12.56 -13.28 13.81
N LEU A 194 12.79 -12.64 14.96
CA LEU A 194 11.91 -11.60 15.49
C LEU A 194 12.34 -10.21 15.00
N PHE A 195 11.41 -9.52 14.37
CA PHE A 195 11.52 -8.13 13.92
C PHE A 195 10.66 -7.26 14.84
N ALA A 196 11.29 -6.42 15.65
CA ALA A 196 10.61 -5.58 16.62
C ALA A 196 10.65 -4.11 16.20
N GLU A 197 9.49 -3.45 16.14
CA GLU A 197 9.37 -2.09 15.60
C GLU A 197 9.24 -1.04 16.72
N VAL A 198 10.00 0.04 16.60
CA VAL A 198 9.86 1.26 17.39
C VAL A 198 9.05 2.26 16.59
N LYS A 199 7.84 2.61 17.06
CA LYS A 199 6.88 3.45 16.34
C LYS A 199 6.04 4.31 17.28
N ARG A 200 6.00 5.63 17.04
CA ARG A 200 5.18 6.58 17.81
C ARG A 200 3.75 6.67 17.29
N THR A 201 3.57 6.75 15.97
CA THR A 201 2.27 6.95 15.32
C THR A 201 2.17 6.14 14.03
N SER A 202 0.97 6.08 13.46
CA SER A 202 0.78 5.61 12.07
C SER A 202 -0.36 6.37 11.41
N PRO A 203 -0.38 6.50 10.07
CA PRO A 203 -1.48 7.18 9.37
C PRO A 203 -2.87 6.61 9.65
N SER A 204 -2.97 5.29 9.83
CA SER A 204 -4.25 4.60 10.02
C SER A 204 -4.73 4.55 11.47
N LYS A 205 -3.80 4.37 12.44
CA LYS A 205 -4.16 4.29 13.87
C LYS A 205 -3.99 5.60 14.63
N GLY A 206 -3.30 6.59 14.08
CA GLY A 206 -2.92 7.80 14.81
C GLY A 206 -1.85 7.52 15.88
N PRO A 207 -1.89 8.20 17.04
CA PRO A 207 -0.98 7.98 18.16
C PRO A 207 -0.97 6.54 18.69
N ILE A 208 0.23 5.99 18.91
CA ILE A 208 0.45 4.64 19.45
C ILE A 208 1.27 4.72 20.74
N ALA A 209 2.44 5.35 20.69
CA ALA A 209 3.36 5.46 21.81
C ALA A 209 4.18 6.76 21.73
N LEU A 210 3.53 7.92 21.87
CA LEU A 210 4.17 9.24 21.66
C LEU A 210 5.37 9.49 22.58
N ASN A 211 5.30 8.99 23.82
CA ASN A 211 6.32 9.21 24.85
C ASN A 211 7.41 8.12 24.84
N ILE A 212 7.44 7.25 23.82
CA ILE A 212 8.43 6.18 23.76
C ILE A 212 9.84 6.76 23.61
N SER A 213 10.79 6.21 24.36
CA SER A 213 12.22 6.42 24.15
C SER A 213 12.74 5.32 23.20
N PRO A 214 13.16 5.66 21.97
CA PRO A 214 13.66 4.67 21.02
C PRO A 214 14.87 3.91 21.54
N ALA A 215 15.77 4.58 22.27
CA ALA A 215 16.92 3.96 22.91
C ALA A 215 16.52 2.87 23.92
N SER A 216 15.61 3.21 24.85
CA SER A 216 15.13 2.28 25.88
C SER A 216 14.34 1.11 25.27
N GLN A 217 13.49 1.40 24.28
CA GLN A 217 12.70 0.38 23.59
C GLN A 217 13.59 -0.57 22.78
N ALA A 218 14.59 -0.05 22.06
CA ALA A 218 15.53 -0.87 21.29
C ALA A 218 16.34 -1.80 22.20
N LEU A 219 16.81 -1.31 23.35
CA LEU A 219 17.51 -2.12 24.33
C LEU A 219 16.59 -3.21 24.90
N THR A 220 15.34 -2.87 25.22
CA THR A 220 14.33 -3.84 25.69
C THR A 220 14.13 -4.96 24.66
N TYR A 221 13.96 -4.61 23.38
CA TYR A 221 13.83 -5.60 22.31
C TYR A 221 15.08 -6.45 22.11
N ALA A 222 16.27 -5.84 22.21
CA ALA A 222 17.54 -6.56 22.10
C ALA A 222 17.69 -7.59 23.23
N LEU A 223 17.43 -7.20 24.49
CA LEU A 223 17.48 -8.10 25.64
C LEU A 223 16.41 -9.20 25.59
N ALA A 224 15.28 -8.94 24.92
CA ALA A 224 14.26 -9.94 24.64
C ALA A 224 14.59 -10.88 23.47
N GLY A 225 15.75 -10.72 22.82
CA GLY A 225 16.20 -11.60 21.73
C GLY A 225 15.67 -11.23 20.35
N ALA A 226 15.29 -9.97 20.11
CA ALA A 226 15.00 -9.48 18.76
C ALA A 226 16.22 -9.67 17.85
N HIS A 227 15.98 -10.10 16.62
CA HIS A 227 17.05 -10.25 15.61
C HIS A 227 17.23 -8.96 14.83
N VAL A 228 16.14 -8.19 14.69
CA VAL A 228 16.11 -6.90 14.02
C VAL A 228 15.27 -5.93 14.84
N VAL A 229 15.79 -4.72 15.05
CA VAL A 229 15.03 -3.58 15.56
C VAL A 229 14.83 -2.59 14.42
N LEU A 230 13.56 -2.37 14.07
CA LEU A 230 13.15 -1.44 13.03
C LEU A 230 12.81 -0.12 13.67
N VAL A 231 13.42 0.97 13.18
CA VAL A 231 13.15 2.32 13.68
C VAL A 231 12.52 3.13 12.56
N LEU A 232 11.33 3.66 12.83
CA LEU A 232 10.67 4.60 11.91
C LEU A 232 11.44 5.92 11.93
N THR A 233 11.83 6.41 10.75
CA THR A 233 12.54 7.70 10.62
C THR A 233 11.77 8.77 9.85
N GLU A 234 10.58 8.42 9.34
CA GLU A 234 9.68 9.35 8.64
C GLU A 234 9.08 10.36 9.64
N PRO A 235 9.30 11.68 9.47
CA PRO A 235 9.01 12.67 10.50
C PRO A 235 7.55 13.12 10.59
N LYS A 236 6.78 13.09 9.50
CA LYS A 236 5.48 13.79 9.46
C LYS A 236 4.30 12.92 9.90
N TRP A 237 4.24 11.67 9.46
CA TRP A 237 3.14 10.74 9.77
C TRP A 237 3.50 9.70 10.82
N PHE A 238 4.77 9.30 10.90
CA PHE A 238 5.25 8.33 11.91
C PHE A 238 5.93 8.98 13.11
N LEU A 239 6.17 10.30 13.04
CA LEU A 239 6.87 11.10 14.04
C LEU A 239 8.21 10.47 14.45
N GLY A 240 8.94 9.94 13.47
CA GLY A 240 10.27 9.38 13.63
C GLY A 240 11.38 10.36 13.25
N SER A 241 12.63 9.97 13.47
CA SER A 241 13.80 10.75 13.04
C SER A 241 15.03 9.86 12.90
N LEU A 242 16.03 10.33 12.14
CA LEU A 242 17.34 9.68 12.09
C LEU A 242 18.03 9.67 13.47
N GLN A 243 17.80 10.68 14.29
CA GLN A 243 18.32 10.74 15.64
C GLN A 243 17.73 9.64 16.54
N ASP A 244 16.45 9.31 16.38
CA ASP A 244 15.84 8.16 17.06
C ASP A 244 16.54 6.85 16.69
N MET A 245 16.87 6.68 15.41
CA MET A 245 17.59 5.51 14.92
C MET A 245 19.01 5.45 15.46
N LEU A 246 19.73 6.58 15.49
CA LEU A 246 21.07 6.63 16.08
C LEU A 246 21.04 6.33 17.58
N HIS A 247 20.08 6.87 18.32
CA HIS A 247 19.93 6.58 19.75
C HIS A 247 19.60 5.10 19.99
N ALA A 248 18.72 4.50 19.19
CA ALA A 248 18.43 3.06 19.22
C ALA A 248 19.68 2.23 18.88
N ARG A 249 20.48 2.68 17.90
CA ARG A 249 21.73 2.02 17.51
C ARG A 249 22.77 2.06 18.62
N LEU A 250 22.96 3.22 19.24
CA LEU A 250 23.95 3.41 20.30
C LEU A 250 23.58 2.66 21.59
N SER A 251 22.28 2.55 21.91
CA SER A 251 21.84 1.86 23.13
C SER A 251 22.10 0.35 23.12
N VAL A 252 22.27 -0.26 21.94
CA VAL A 252 22.57 -1.68 21.78
C VAL A 252 24.01 -1.95 21.34
N ALA A 253 24.83 -0.90 21.16
CA ALA A 253 26.14 -1.00 20.53
C ALA A 253 27.15 -1.84 21.33
N THR A 254 27.00 -1.90 22.65
CA THR A 254 27.88 -2.66 23.55
C THR A 254 27.45 -4.11 23.75
N LEU A 255 26.30 -4.53 23.21
CA LEU A 255 25.83 -5.91 23.31
C LEU A 255 26.60 -6.79 22.30
N HIS A 256 27.12 -7.92 22.79
CA HIS A 256 27.88 -8.87 21.97
C HIS A 256 27.09 -9.40 20.76
N ASP A 257 25.82 -9.79 20.95
CA ASP A 257 24.92 -10.23 19.88
C ASP A 257 23.75 -9.26 19.70
N ARG A 258 24.06 -7.99 19.43
CA ARG A 258 23.02 -6.98 19.20
C ARG A 258 22.14 -7.31 17.97
N PRO A 259 20.88 -6.86 17.95
CA PRO A 259 20.05 -6.91 16.75
C PRO A 259 20.61 -6.04 15.63
N ALA A 260 20.25 -6.36 14.38
CA ALA A 260 20.43 -5.46 13.26
C ALA A 260 19.49 -4.27 13.39
N ILE A 261 19.98 -3.06 13.09
CA ILE A 261 19.15 -1.85 13.02
C ILE A 261 18.66 -1.69 11.59
N LEU A 262 17.33 -1.63 11.42
CA LEU A 262 16.68 -1.41 10.15
C LEU A 262 16.08 0.00 10.10
N ARG A 263 16.50 0.81 9.12
CA ARG A 263 15.86 2.09 8.85
C ARG A 263 14.53 1.86 8.14
N LYS A 264 13.43 2.13 8.83
CA LYS A 264 12.09 2.03 8.26
C LYS A 264 11.63 3.41 7.80
N ASP A 265 11.76 3.65 6.51
CA ASP A 265 11.45 4.93 5.86
C ASP A 265 11.00 4.67 4.41
N PHE A 266 10.70 5.75 3.70
CA PHE A 266 10.40 5.77 2.28
C PHE A 266 11.67 6.20 1.54
N ILE A 267 12.41 5.22 1.02
CA ILE A 267 13.73 5.40 0.42
C ILE A 267 13.62 5.35 -1.10
N PHE A 268 14.17 6.38 -1.77
CA PHE A 268 14.02 6.57 -3.22
C PHE A 268 15.34 6.60 -4.00
N GLY A 269 16.49 6.69 -3.33
CA GLY A 269 17.78 6.75 -4.03
C GLY A 269 19.01 6.74 -3.13
N CYS A 270 20.20 6.78 -3.74
CA CYS A 270 21.50 6.55 -3.07
C CYS A 270 21.79 7.48 -1.91
N TYR A 271 21.39 8.75 -1.97
CA TYR A 271 21.57 9.67 -0.86
C TYR A 271 21.00 9.10 0.45
N GLN A 272 19.77 8.62 0.43
CA GLN A 272 19.13 8.05 1.62
C GLN A 272 19.77 6.73 2.03
N VAL A 273 20.32 5.95 1.10
CA VAL A 273 21.08 4.72 1.41
C VAL A 273 22.34 5.07 2.19
N LEU A 274 23.13 6.02 1.70
CA LEU A 274 24.35 6.49 2.35
C LEU A 274 24.04 7.15 3.70
N GLU A 275 23.02 8.01 3.74
CA GLU A 275 22.49 8.61 4.98
C GLU A 275 22.15 7.54 6.01
N SER A 276 21.43 6.48 5.60
CA SER A 276 21.10 5.37 6.48
C SER A 276 22.34 4.71 7.08
N ARG A 277 23.38 4.52 6.26
CA ARG A 277 24.65 3.92 6.68
C ARG A 277 25.36 4.80 7.71
N ILE A 278 25.49 6.10 7.44
CA ILE A 278 26.10 7.09 8.35
C ILE A 278 25.36 7.13 9.69
N TRP A 279 24.04 7.13 9.66
CA TRP A 279 23.19 7.17 10.87
C TRP A 279 23.04 5.81 11.58
N GLY A 280 23.77 4.78 11.15
CA GLY A 280 23.95 3.54 11.90
C GLY A 280 22.99 2.40 11.56
N ALA A 281 22.29 2.47 10.44
CA ALA A 281 21.50 1.35 9.93
C ALA A 281 22.42 0.22 9.42
N ASP A 282 22.06 -1.02 9.75
CA ASP A 282 22.67 -2.23 9.17
C ASP A 282 21.91 -2.68 7.91
N THR A 283 20.64 -2.29 7.78
CA THR A 283 19.76 -2.60 6.65
C THR A 283 18.68 -1.53 6.49
N ILE A 284 18.03 -1.51 5.33
CA ILE A 284 17.02 -0.52 4.97
C ILE A 284 15.75 -1.20 4.45
N LEU A 285 14.61 -0.51 4.52
CA LEU A 285 13.36 -0.91 3.85
C LEU A 285 13.31 -0.30 2.44
N LEU A 286 13.04 -1.13 1.44
CA LEU A 286 12.66 -0.68 0.09
C LEU A 286 11.21 -1.06 -0.18
N ILE A 287 10.46 -0.14 -0.80
CA ILE A 287 9.04 -0.32 -1.12
C ILE A 287 8.92 -0.35 -2.64
N VAL A 288 8.68 -1.54 -3.20
CA VAL A 288 8.66 -1.77 -4.66
C VAL A 288 7.69 -0.84 -5.38
N SER A 289 6.51 -0.60 -4.83
CA SER A 289 5.49 0.28 -5.43
C SER A 289 5.88 1.76 -5.51
N LEU A 290 6.98 2.16 -4.88
CA LEU A 290 7.50 3.55 -4.90
C LEU A 290 8.78 3.69 -5.71
N LEU A 291 9.30 2.59 -6.26
CA LEU A 291 10.51 2.57 -7.04
C LEU A 291 10.14 2.24 -8.49
N PRO A 292 10.62 3.01 -9.49
CA PRO A 292 10.47 2.59 -10.88
C PRO A 292 11.15 1.22 -11.10
N GLU A 293 10.59 0.36 -11.95
CA GLU A 293 11.10 -1.02 -12.19
C GLU A 293 12.60 -1.06 -12.53
N VAL A 294 13.08 -0.05 -13.27
CA VAL A 294 14.50 0.08 -13.67
C VAL A 294 15.40 0.49 -12.50
N ALA A 295 14.87 1.09 -11.43
CA ALA A 295 15.65 1.61 -10.31
C ALA A 295 16.04 0.55 -9.27
N LEU A 296 15.33 -0.58 -9.20
CA LEU A 296 15.49 -1.53 -8.09
C LEU A 296 16.80 -2.33 -8.15
N HIS A 297 17.21 -2.72 -9.36
CA HIS A 297 18.46 -3.44 -9.57
C HIS A 297 19.65 -2.48 -9.62
N ASP A 298 19.61 -1.49 -10.52
CA ASP A 298 20.79 -0.69 -10.83
C ASP A 298 21.11 0.35 -9.75
N GLN A 299 20.11 1.03 -9.16
CA GLN A 299 20.42 2.05 -8.15
C GLN A 299 20.86 1.42 -6.82
N PHE A 300 20.18 0.40 -6.32
CA PHE A 300 20.45 -0.11 -4.96
C PHE A 300 21.59 -1.14 -4.86
N ILE A 301 21.96 -1.78 -5.97
CA ILE A 301 23.14 -2.64 -6.04
C ILE A 301 24.41 -1.78 -6.26
N ASP A 302 24.36 -0.76 -7.13
CA ASP A 302 25.54 0.07 -7.42
C ASP A 302 25.85 1.14 -6.38
N CYS A 303 24.91 1.56 -5.51
CA CYS A 303 25.29 2.38 -4.34
C CYS A 303 26.28 1.64 -3.39
N ARG A 304 26.59 0.34 -3.62
CA ARG A 304 27.63 -0.41 -2.90
C ARG A 304 29.05 -0.20 -3.46
N CYS A 305 29.23 0.54 -4.56
CA CYS A 305 30.48 0.60 -5.30
C CYS A 305 30.87 2.03 -5.70
N SER A 306 31.34 2.82 -4.73
CA SER A 306 32.34 3.87 -4.92
C SER A 306 32.94 4.26 -3.58
#